data_AF-A0AAX6F4T9-F1
#
_entry.id   AF-A0AAX6F4T9-F1
#
_cell.length_a   1.000
_cell.length_b   1.000
_cell.length_c   1.000
_cell.angle_alpha   90.00
_cell.angle_beta   90.00
_cell.angle_gamma   90.00
#
_symmetry.space_group_name_H-M   'P 1'
#
loop_
_entity.id
_entity.type
_entity.pdbx_description
1 polymer ?
#
loop_
_entity_poly.entity_id
_entity_poly.type
_entity_poly.pdbx_seq_one_letter_code
_entity_poly.pdbx_strand_id
1 'polypeptide(L)'
;MAKILIIGGTGYIGKSIVKASAKSGHPTFALVREATASDPAKAELLEGFKSSGVTLVHGDLYDHDSLVKAIKNVDVVISTVGFMQIADQVKIIAAIKEAGNVKRFLPSEFGLDVDRAHTVEPVTSAYAPKIQIRRAVEASGIPYTFVSSNYFAGYSLPTLAQAELMGPPTDKVTIYGDGNTKAIFVNEDDVGTYTIRAVDDPRTLNKILYLRPPANIYTHNELVSLWEKKTGKTLERIYLTIEEVEKKIEESPFPVNIMMGINYSVFAKGDTTNFDIDPAVAAEASELYPDVKYTSVEEYLDQLLI
;
A
#
# COMPACT_ATOMS: atom_id res chain seq x y z
N MET A 1 5.77 21.70 10.06
CA MET A 1 5.05 20.78 9.17
C MET A 1 5.70 20.86 7.80
N ALA A 2 6.19 19.74 7.29
CA ALA A 2 6.70 19.66 5.92
C ALA A 2 5.62 20.02 4.89
N LYS A 3 6.03 20.66 3.80
CA LYS A 3 5.26 20.74 2.55
C LYS A 3 5.39 19.40 1.82
N ILE A 4 4.28 18.78 1.43
CA ILE A 4 4.26 17.42 0.90
C ILE A 4 3.76 17.43 -0.55
N LEU A 5 4.55 16.90 -1.48
CA LEU A 5 4.12 16.59 -2.85
C LEU A 5 3.74 15.13 -2.96
N ILE A 6 2.53 14.84 -3.43
CA ILE A 6 2.03 13.48 -3.68
C ILE A 6 1.91 13.27 -5.19
N ILE A 7 2.70 12.35 -5.73
CA ILE A 7 2.70 11.97 -7.15
C ILE A 7 1.86 10.70 -7.30
N GLY A 8 0.79 10.76 -8.09
CA GLY A 8 -0.19 9.66 -8.18
C GLY A 8 -1.33 9.76 -7.16
N GLY A 9 -1.58 10.97 -6.63
CA GLY A 9 -2.58 11.21 -5.57
C GLY A 9 -4.03 10.87 -5.93
N THR A 10 -4.37 10.68 -7.20
CA THR A 10 -5.72 10.27 -7.64
C THR A 10 -5.91 8.76 -7.78
N GLY A 11 -4.85 7.98 -7.48
CA GLY A 11 -4.85 6.52 -7.45
C GLY A 11 -5.49 5.94 -6.19
N TYR A 12 -5.57 4.61 -6.13
CA TYR A 12 -6.29 3.87 -5.08
C TYR A 12 -5.82 4.23 -3.65
N ILE A 13 -4.52 4.08 -3.37
CA ILE A 13 -3.93 4.48 -2.07
C ILE A 13 -3.61 5.98 -2.00
N GLY A 14 -3.31 6.59 -3.15
CA GLY A 14 -2.93 8.00 -3.25
C GLY A 14 -3.99 8.94 -2.66
N LYS A 15 -5.27 8.67 -2.91
CA LYS A 15 -6.38 9.50 -2.38
C LYS A 15 -6.42 9.50 -0.85
N SER A 16 -6.16 8.35 -0.23
CA SER A 16 -6.13 8.22 1.23
C SER A 16 -4.93 8.93 1.84
N ILE A 17 -3.78 8.91 1.18
CA ILE A 17 -2.59 9.67 1.59
C ILE A 17 -2.80 11.19 1.42
N VAL A 18 -3.42 11.64 0.33
CA VAL A 18 -3.78 13.06 0.13
C VAL A 18 -4.73 13.53 1.23
N LYS A 19 -5.79 12.74 1.51
CA LYS A 19 -6.76 13.02 2.57
C LYS A 19 -6.08 13.11 3.94
N ALA A 20 -5.21 12.15 4.28
CA ALA A 20 -4.49 12.13 5.54
C ALA A 20 -3.54 13.32 5.69
N SER A 21 -2.85 13.71 4.61
CA SER A 21 -1.93 14.86 4.59
C SER A 21 -2.67 16.16 4.88
N ALA A 22 -3.77 16.40 4.16
CA ALA A 22 -4.62 17.58 4.35
C ALA A 22 -5.24 17.62 5.75
N LYS A 23 -5.80 16.50 6.23
CA LYS A 23 -6.38 16.39 7.58
C LYS A 23 -5.37 16.64 8.70
N SER A 24 -4.11 16.29 8.48
CA SER A 24 -3.03 16.51 9.44
C SER A 24 -2.46 17.94 9.41
N GLY A 25 -2.99 18.81 8.53
CA GLY A 25 -2.62 20.23 8.46
C GLY A 25 -1.37 20.52 7.62
N HIS A 26 -0.77 19.52 6.97
CA HIS A 26 0.38 19.75 6.10
C HIS A 26 -0.02 20.55 4.85
N PRO A 27 0.79 21.54 4.41
CA PRO A 27 0.64 22.11 3.07
C PRO A 27 0.81 21.00 2.03
N THR A 28 -0.30 20.60 1.42
CA THR A 28 -0.40 19.41 0.58
C THR A 28 -0.50 19.78 -0.88
N PHE A 29 0.37 19.20 -1.69
CA PHE A 29 0.43 19.38 -3.13
C PHE A 29 0.17 18.03 -3.81
N ALA A 30 -0.75 17.99 -4.76
CA ALA A 30 -1.00 16.79 -5.56
C ALA A 30 -0.55 17.05 -7.01
N LEU A 31 0.37 16.23 -7.53
CA LEU A 31 0.77 16.31 -8.93
C LEU A 31 -0.35 15.72 -9.81
N VAL A 32 -0.87 16.52 -10.73
CA VAL A 32 -1.97 16.13 -11.62
C VAL A 32 -1.54 16.35 -13.07
N ARG A 33 -1.72 15.32 -13.90
CA ARG A 33 -1.50 15.41 -15.36
C ARG A 33 -2.66 16.15 -16.00
N GLU A 34 -2.41 16.81 -17.12
CA GLU A 34 -3.46 17.53 -17.85
C GLU A 34 -4.63 16.62 -18.23
N ALA A 35 -4.33 15.40 -18.69
CA ALA A 35 -5.35 14.39 -18.99
C ALA A 35 -6.20 14.00 -17.78
N THR A 36 -5.63 14.02 -16.56
CA THR A 36 -6.36 13.73 -15.32
C THR A 36 -7.18 14.94 -14.86
N ALA A 37 -6.66 16.16 -15.04
CA ALA A 37 -7.39 17.39 -14.74
C ALA A 37 -8.61 17.57 -15.65
N SER A 38 -8.52 17.08 -16.89
CA SER A 38 -9.59 17.15 -17.89
C SER A 38 -10.53 15.93 -17.88
N ASP A 39 -10.30 14.93 -17.03
CA ASP A 39 -11.12 13.71 -16.95
C ASP A 39 -12.38 13.95 -16.11
N PRO A 40 -13.59 13.90 -16.69
CA PRO A 40 -14.83 14.09 -15.94
C PRO A 40 -15.00 13.08 -14.79
N ALA A 41 -14.48 11.86 -14.92
CA ALA A 41 -14.57 10.83 -13.88
C ALA A 41 -13.70 11.15 -12.65
N LYS A 42 -12.77 12.10 -12.78
CA LYS A 42 -11.89 12.56 -11.69
C LYS A 42 -12.27 13.94 -11.16
N ALA A 43 -13.21 14.64 -11.80
CA ALA A 43 -13.59 16.00 -11.43
C ALA A 43 -14.02 16.12 -9.96
N GLU A 44 -14.91 15.25 -9.49
CA GLU A 44 -15.40 15.27 -8.10
C GLU A 44 -14.25 15.05 -7.09
N LEU A 45 -13.35 14.11 -7.38
CA LEU A 45 -12.19 13.85 -6.53
C LEU A 45 -11.26 15.08 -6.45
N LEU A 46 -10.99 15.72 -7.59
CA LEU A 46 -10.11 16.89 -7.66
C LEU A 46 -10.74 18.12 -6.98
N GLU A 47 -12.06 18.31 -7.09
CA GLU A 47 -12.77 19.33 -6.32
C GLU A 47 -12.77 19.01 -4.81
N GLY A 48 -12.90 17.73 -4.45
CA GLY A 48 -12.73 17.25 -3.08
C GLY A 48 -11.34 17.56 -2.51
N PHE A 49 -10.29 17.43 -3.33
CA PHE A 49 -8.93 17.83 -2.95
C PHE A 49 -8.83 19.33 -2.72
N LYS A 50 -9.28 20.17 -3.67
CA LYS A 50 -9.23 21.63 -3.55
C LYS A 50 -10.02 22.12 -2.33
N SER A 51 -11.23 21.61 -2.11
CA SER A 51 -12.07 21.97 -0.96
C SER A 51 -11.45 21.56 0.38
N SER A 52 -10.58 20.56 0.39
CA SER A 52 -9.77 20.16 1.55
C SER A 52 -8.45 20.94 1.70
N GLY A 53 -8.24 21.99 0.90
CA GLY A 53 -7.04 22.83 0.95
C GLY A 53 -5.81 22.25 0.22
N VAL A 54 -5.98 21.22 -0.60
CA VAL A 54 -4.89 20.64 -1.42
C VAL A 54 -4.63 21.53 -2.63
N THR A 55 -3.36 21.85 -2.86
CA THR A 55 -2.93 22.56 -4.06
C THR A 55 -2.66 21.57 -5.19
N LEU A 56 -3.40 21.67 -6.30
CA LEU A 56 -3.11 20.88 -7.49
C LEU A 56 -1.93 21.51 -8.25
N VAL A 57 -0.92 20.70 -8.55
CA VAL A 57 0.25 21.10 -9.33
C VAL A 57 0.20 20.38 -10.66
N HIS A 58 0.10 21.13 -11.75
CA HIS A 58 0.15 20.54 -13.10
C HIS A 58 1.57 20.08 -13.42
N GLY A 59 1.70 18.82 -13.79
CA GLY A 59 2.97 18.21 -14.20
C GLY A 59 2.80 16.73 -14.53
N ASP A 60 3.85 16.12 -15.06
CA ASP A 60 3.84 14.74 -15.54
C ASP A 60 5.11 14.01 -15.11
N LEU A 61 4.98 12.72 -14.77
CA LEU A 61 6.11 11.85 -14.41
C LEU A 61 7.16 11.76 -15.53
N TYR A 62 6.73 11.93 -16.78
CA TYR A 62 7.56 11.88 -17.97
C TYR A 62 8.03 13.27 -18.44
N ASP A 63 7.67 14.34 -17.73
CA ASP A 63 8.17 15.71 -17.93
C ASP A 63 9.07 16.11 -16.75
N HIS A 64 10.38 15.96 -16.95
CA HIS A 64 11.40 16.21 -15.94
C HIS A 64 11.38 17.65 -15.39
N ASP A 65 11.22 18.65 -16.24
CA ASP A 65 11.21 20.05 -15.83
C ASP A 65 9.98 20.35 -14.95
N SER A 66 8.83 19.76 -15.28
CA SER A 66 7.63 19.86 -14.45
C SER A 66 7.84 19.23 -13.06
N LEU A 67 8.50 18.07 -12.99
CA LEU A 67 8.84 17.41 -11.73
C LEU A 67 9.78 18.26 -10.90
N VAL A 68 10.89 18.74 -11.47
CA VAL A 68 11.86 19.58 -10.76
C VAL A 68 11.19 20.85 -10.23
N LYS A 69 10.37 21.50 -11.06
CA LYS A 69 9.62 22.71 -10.66
C LYS A 69 8.68 22.42 -9.49
N ALA A 70 7.93 21.32 -9.52
CA ALA A 70 7.06 20.93 -8.43
C ALA A 70 7.86 20.60 -7.15
N ILE A 71 8.93 19.81 -7.27
CA ILE A 71 9.73 19.32 -6.15
C ILE A 71 10.48 20.46 -5.44
N LYS A 72 10.97 21.49 -6.16
CA LYS A 72 11.63 22.67 -5.58
C LYS A 72 10.77 23.44 -4.56
N ASN A 73 9.45 23.23 -4.58
CA ASN A 73 8.51 23.94 -3.71
C ASN A 73 8.12 23.17 -2.44
N VAL A 74 8.60 21.93 -2.25
CA VAL A 74 8.19 21.04 -1.16
C VAL A 74 9.35 20.50 -0.33
N ASP A 75 9.07 19.94 0.84
CA ASP A 75 10.07 19.31 1.70
C ASP A 75 10.08 17.79 1.55
N VAL A 76 8.92 17.18 1.27
CA VAL A 76 8.72 15.74 1.21
C VAL A 76 8.04 15.37 -0.09
N VAL A 77 8.49 14.27 -0.70
CA VAL A 77 7.86 13.69 -1.90
C VAL A 77 7.35 12.30 -1.55
N ILE A 78 6.08 12.03 -1.84
CA ILE A 78 5.45 10.72 -1.71
C ILE A 78 5.00 10.28 -3.10
N SER A 79 5.50 9.13 -3.56
CA SER A 79 5.08 8.52 -4.82
C SER A 79 4.08 7.42 -4.52
N THR A 80 2.90 7.50 -5.12
CA THR A 80 1.84 6.48 -5.07
C THR A 80 1.47 6.04 -6.48
N VAL A 81 2.44 6.08 -7.40
CA VAL A 81 2.23 5.68 -8.80
C VAL A 81 1.86 4.21 -8.90
N GLY A 82 1.03 3.89 -9.89
CA GLY A 82 0.52 2.54 -10.08
C GLY A 82 1.58 1.54 -10.58
N PHE A 83 1.19 0.27 -10.59
CA PHE A 83 2.02 -0.87 -10.96
C PHE A 83 2.85 -0.66 -12.25
N MET A 84 2.22 -0.13 -13.30
CA MET A 84 2.86 0.08 -14.61
C MET A 84 3.98 1.13 -14.60
N GLN A 85 4.09 1.94 -13.54
CA GLN A 85 5.00 3.09 -13.46
C GLN A 85 6.02 2.95 -12.33
N ILE A 86 6.11 1.78 -11.68
CA ILE A 86 7.07 1.57 -10.57
C ILE A 86 8.51 1.80 -11.04
N ALA A 87 8.89 1.23 -12.20
CA ALA A 87 10.22 1.40 -12.77
C ALA A 87 10.51 2.87 -13.17
N ASP A 88 9.46 3.64 -13.49
CA ASP A 88 9.59 5.04 -13.88
C ASP A 88 9.92 5.99 -12.72
N GLN A 89 9.87 5.52 -11.47
CA GLN A 89 10.25 6.32 -10.31
C GLN A 89 11.72 6.77 -10.31
N VAL A 90 12.57 6.17 -11.16
CA VAL A 90 13.93 6.68 -11.44
C VAL A 90 13.91 8.14 -11.92
N LYS A 91 12.82 8.57 -12.59
CA LYS A 91 12.62 9.96 -13.03
C LYS A 91 12.35 10.89 -11.85
N ILE A 92 11.57 10.42 -10.87
CA ILE A 92 11.34 11.15 -9.61
C ILE A 92 12.66 11.28 -8.84
N ILE A 93 13.43 10.20 -8.73
CA ILE A 93 14.76 10.21 -8.09
C ILE A 93 15.67 11.25 -8.76
N ALA A 94 15.76 11.25 -10.10
CA ALA A 94 16.56 12.23 -10.83
C ALA A 94 16.13 13.68 -10.55
N ALA A 95 14.82 13.95 -10.58
CA ALA A 95 14.28 15.28 -10.30
C ALA A 95 14.50 15.71 -8.83
N ILE A 96 14.41 14.78 -7.87
CA ILE A 96 14.73 15.04 -6.46
C ILE A 96 16.20 15.44 -6.31
N LYS A 97 17.13 14.71 -6.93
CA LYS A 97 18.57 15.02 -6.87
C LYS A 97 18.88 16.40 -7.44
N GLU A 98 18.26 16.77 -8.56
CA GLU A 98 18.44 18.08 -9.16
C GLU A 98 17.85 19.21 -8.30
N ALA A 99 16.67 18.99 -7.72
CA ALA A 99 16.01 19.98 -6.88
C ALA A 99 16.79 20.25 -5.58
N GLY A 100 17.37 19.20 -4.98
CA GLY A 100 18.31 19.30 -3.86
C GLY A 100 17.72 19.71 -2.51
N ASN A 101 16.40 19.92 -2.42
CA ASN A 101 15.71 20.43 -1.22
C ASN A 101 14.88 19.38 -0.46
N VAL A 102 14.78 18.15 -0.96
CA VAL A 102 13.92 17.11 -0.37
C VAL A 102 14.55 16.50 0.89
N LYS A 103 13.77 16.50 1.97
CA LYS A 103 14.13 15.97 3.30
C LYS A 103 13.63 14.54 3.53
N ARG A 104 12.66 14.07 2.72
CA ARG A 104 12.20 12.69 2.73
C ARG A 104 11.55 12.31 1.41
N PHE A 105 11.91 11.15 0.88
CA PHE A 105 11.22 10.50 -0.23
C PHE A 105 10.58 9.18 0.22
N LEU A 106 9.28 9.03 -0.05
CA LEU A 106 8.55 7.79 0.17
C LEU A 106 8.17 7.23 -1.20
N PRO A 107 8.87 6.23 -1.74
CA PRO A 107 8.53 5.62 -3.02
C PRO A 107 7.22 4.82 -2.94
N SER A 108 6.71 4.42 -4.11
CA SER A 108 5.50 3.60 -4.25
C SER A 108 5.76 2.17 -3.78
N GLU A 109 5.62 1.97 -2.47
CA GLU A 109 5.82 0.71 -1.75
C GLU A 109 4.46 0.09 -1.39
N PHE A 110 3.81 0.59 -0.33
CA PHE A 110 2.44 0.34 0.11
C PHE A 110 1.92 -1.09 -0.12
N GLY A 111 2.69 -2.06 0.38
CA GLY A 111 2.36 -3.48 0.32
C GLY A 111 3.30 -4.30 1.20
N LEU A 112 3.63 -5.51 0.74
CA LEU A 112 4.64 -6.36 1.35
C LEU A 112 6.04 -5.75 1.24
N ASP A 113 6.93 -6.19 2.13
CA ASP A 113 8.33 -5.85 2.05
C ASP A 113 9.03 -6.66 0.96
N VAL A 114 9.33 -6.00 -0.15
CA VAL A 114 9.89 -6.65 -1.35
C VAL A 114 11.29 -7.23 -1.14
N ASP A 115 12.01 -6.82 -0.10
CA ASP A 115 13.33 -7.39 0.23
C ASP A 115 13.22 -8.67 1.08
N ARG A 116 12.02 -9.02 1.55
CA ARG A 116 11.76 -10.18 2.41
C ARG A 116 10.70 -11.14 1.86
N ALA A 117 10.00 -10.74 0.81
CA ALA A 117 8.91 -11.53 0.24
C ALA A 117 9.43 -12.78 -0.49
N HIS A 118 8.82 -13.91 -0.19
CA HIS A 118 9.00 -15.19 -0.88
C HIS A 118 7.88 -15.35 -1.92
N THR A 119 8.17 -14.95 -3.15
CA THR A 119 7.18 -14.89 -4.23
C THR A 119 7.43 -15.95 -5.30
N VAL A 120 6.39 -16.22 -6.08
CA VAL A 120 6.45 -16.99 -7.33
C VAL A 120 6.10 -16.07 -8.50
N GLU A 121 6.38 -16.49 -9.74
CA GLU A 121 5.95 -15.73 -10.91
C GLU A 121 4.41 -15.70 -11.01
N PRO A 122 3.81 -14.61 -11.52
CA PRO A 122 4.45 -13.40 -12.07
C PRO A 122 4.81 -12.33 -11.01
N VAL A 123 4.62 -12.60 -9.72
CA VAL A 123 4.82 -11.62 -8.64
C VAL A 123 6.30 -11.32 -8.40
N THR A 124 7.19 -12.31 -8.55
CA THR A 124 8.64 -12.10 -8.48
C THR A 124 9.10 -11.04 -9.47
N SER A 125 8.70 -11.17 -10.75
CA SER A 125 8.98 -10.15 -11.77
C SER A 125 8.30 -8.81 -11.47
N ALA A 126 7.09 -8.83 -10.92
CA ALA A 126 6.35 -7.63 -10.53
C ALA A 126 7.03 -6.83 -9.39
N TYR A 127 7.78 -7.50 -8.50
CA TYR A 127 8.46 -6.88 -7.36
C TYR A 127 9.87 -6.38 -7.70
N ALA A 128 10.52 -6.96 -8.72
CA ALA A 128 11.87 -6.58 -9.13
C ALA A 128 12.06 -5.05 -9.34
N PRO A 129 11.13 -4.31 -10.00
CA PRO A 129 11.24 -2.86 -10.10
C PRO A 129 11.23 -2.13 -8.75
N LYS A 130 10.46 -2.58 -7.75
CA LYS A 130 10.46 -1.96 -6.41
C LYS A 130 11.81 -2.13 -5.72
N ILE A 131 12.38 -3.32 -5.79
CA ILE A 131 13.73 -3.61 -5.25
C ILE A 131 14.76 -2.69 -5.91
N GLN A 132 14.72 -2.56 -7.24
CA GLN A 132 15.61 -1.66 -7.98
C GLN A 132 15.43 -0.19 -7.55
N ILE A 133 14.20 0.26 -7.32
CA ILE A 133 13.93 1.62 -6.82
C ILE A 133 14.50 1.82 -5.42
N ARG A 134 14.35 0.86 -4.48
CA ARG A 134 14.97 0.97 -3.15
C ARG A 134 16.48 1.17 -3.25
N ARG A 135 17.16 0.33 -4.03
CA ARG A 135 18.62 0.43 -4.24
C ARG A 135 19.01 1.76 -4.91
N ALA A 136 18.22 2.25 -5.85
CA ALA A 136 18.46 3.55 -6.50
C ALA A 136 18.29 4.73 -5.52
N VAL A 137 17.27 4.69 -4.65
CA VAL A 137 17.06 5.70 -3.60
C VAL A 137 18.23 5.70 -2.63
N GLU A 138 18.63 4.54 -2.11
CA GLU A 138 19.77 4.42 -1.19
C GLU A 138 21.08 4.90 -1.82
N ALA A 139 21.40 4.44 -3.03
CA ALA A 139 22.62 4.83 -3.75
C ALA A 139 22.64 6.33 -4.11
N SER A 140 21.47 6.97 -4.20
CA SER A 140 21.38 8.40 -4.45
C SER A 140 21.65 9.28 -3.23
N GLY A 141 21.65 8.70 -2.02
CA GLY A 141 21.76 9.43 -0.76
C GLY A 141 20.51 10.25 -0.40
N ILE A 142 19.39 10.05 -1.11
CA ILE A 142 18.12 10.71 -0.78
C ILE A 142 17.59 10.16 0.54
N PRO A 143 17.27 11.01 1.53
CA PRO A 143 16.58 10.59 2.75
C PRO A 143 15.26 9.88 2.44
N TYR A 144 14.99 8.71 3.02
CA TYR A 144 13.84 7.91 2.63
C TYR A 144 13.05 7.30 3.80
N THR A 145 11.82 6.87 3.49
CA THR A 145 11.07 5.90 4.30
C THR A 145 10.34 4.94 3.37
N PHE A 146 10.54 3.64 3.54
CA PHE A 146 9.81 2.62 2.78
C PHE A 146 8.60 2.16 3.60
N VAL A 147 7.39 2.41 3.13
CA VAL A 147 6.16 2.03 3.88
C VAL A 147 5.71 0.64 3.44
N SER A 148 5.87 -0.34 4.32
CA SER A 148 5.31 -1.69 4.15
C SER A 148 3.99 -1.77 4.90
N SER A 149 2.90 -1.55 4.16
CA SER A 149 1.54 -1.50 4.70
C SER A 149 0.82 -2.84 4.73
N ASN A 150 1.49 -3.94 4.40
CA ASN A 150 0.91 -5.27 4.29
C ASN A 150 -0.29 -5.30 3.33
N TYR A 151 -1.37 -6.00 3.69
CA TYR A 151 -2.48 -6.25 2.78
C TYR A 151 -3.60 -5.22 2.97
N PHE A 152 -3.98 -4.53 1.90
CA PHE A 152 -5.07 -3.56 1.92
C PHE A 152 -6.41 -4.22 2.25
N ALA A 153 -7.06 -3.73 3.30
CA ALA A 153 -8.34 -4.25 3.77
C ALA A 153 -9.41 -4.21 2.68
N GLY A 154 -9.49 -3.14 1.89
CA GLY A 154 -10.46 -2.98 0.82
C GLY A 154 -10.24 -3.87 -0.40
N TYR A 155 -9.04 -4.42 -0.58
CA TYR A 155 -8.79 -5.43 -1.61
C TYR A 155 -9.08 -6.85 -1.13
N SER A 156 -8.82 -7.16 0.14
CA SER A 156 -8.82 -8.54 0.63
C SER A 156 -10.04 -8.89 1.47
N LEU A 157 -10.49 -8.02 2.38
CA LEU A 157 -11.54 -8.36 3.34
C LEU A 157 -12.92 -8.53 2.68
N PRO A 158 -13.34 -7.71 1.70
CA PRO A 158 -14.63 -7.90 1.03
C PRO A 158 -14.81 -9.27 0.38
N THR A 159 -13.72 -9.93 -0.02
CA THR A 159 -13.76 -11.23 -0.68
C THR A 159 -13.23 -12.35 0.20
N LEU A 160 -12.82 -12.07 1.45
CA LEU A 160 -12.02 -13.00 2.28
C LEU A 160 -10.78 -13.55 1.54
N ALA A 161 -10.09 -12.67 0.83
CA ALA A 161 -8.92 -12.92 0.00
C ALA A 161 -9.16 -13.91 -1.14
N GLN A 162 -10.40 -14.07 -1.62
CA GLN A 162 -10.69 -14.86 -2.81
C GLN A 162 -10.44 -14.01 -4.07
N ALA A 163 -9.35 -14.33 -4.78
CA ALA A 163 -8.85 -13.54 -5.91
C ALA A 163 -9.82 -13.45 -7.11
N GLU A 164 -10.74 -14.40 -7.24
CA GLU A 164 -11.71 -14.50 -8.34
C GLU A 164 -13.05 -13.81 -8.04
N LEU A 165 -13.25 -13.33 -6.80
CA LEU A 165 -14.51 -12.74 -6.37
C LEU A 165 -14.46 -11.21 -6.40
N MET A 166 -15.65 -10.61 -6.54
CA MET A 166 -15.86 -9.16 -6.45
C MET A 166 -16.60 -8.75 -5.17
N GLY A 167 -16.96 -9.71 -4.32
CA GLY A 167 -17.67 -9.51 -3.07
C GLY A 167 -17.58 -10.75 -2.17
N PRO A 168 -18.32 -10.78 -1.05
CA PRO A 168 -18.17 -11.83 -0.05
C PRO A 168 -18.55 -13.21 -0.62
N PRO A 169 -17.82 -14.28 -0.26
CA PRO A 169 -18.18 -15.64 -0.63
C PRO A 169 -19.50 -16.04 0.05
N THR A 170 -20.35 -16.77 -0.68
CA THR A 170 -21.67 -17.20 -0.20
C THR A 170 -21.72 -18.67 0.20
N ASP A 171 -20.96 -19.52 -0.49
CA ASP A 171 -21.09 -20.98 -0.37
C ASP A 171 -19.77 -21.65 0.05
N LYS A 172 -18.65 -21.23 -0.55
CA LYS A 172 -17.34 -21.85 -0.34
C LYS A 172 -16.20 -20.83 -0.31
N VAL A 173 -15.11 -21.20 0.35
CA VAL A 173 -13.85 -20.46 0.39
C VAL A 173 -12.67 -21.37 0.14
N THR A 174 -11.71 -20.87 -0.62
CA THR A 174 -10.43 -21.51 -0.84
C THR A 174 -9.44 -21.04 0.22
N ILE A 175 -8.83 -21.97 0.92
CA ILE A 175 -7.83 -21.75 1.97
C ILE A 175 -6.47 -22.19 1.45
N TYR A 176 -5.46 -21.34 1.64
CA TYR A 176 -4.09 -21.61 1.21
C TYR A 176 -3.35 -22.43 2.27
N GLY A 177 -2.84 -23.61 1.91
CA GLY A 177 -2.19 -24.52 2.84
C GLY A 177 -3.17 -25.01 3.92
N ASP A 178 -2.74 -24.98 5.18
CA ASP A 178 -3.58 -25.34 6.33
C ASP A 178 -4.45 -24.17 6.85
N GLY A 179 -4.25 -22.96 6.31
CA GLY A 179 -4.97 -21.75 6.69
C GLY A 179 -4.56 -21.12 8.01
N ASN A 180 -3.47 -21.56 8.65
CA ASN A 180 -3.04 -21.11 9.99
C ASN A 180 -1.88 -20.10 9.98
N THR A 181 -1.36 -19.76 8.80
CA THR A 181 -0.41 -18.65 8.64
C THR A 181 -1.09 -17.32 8.90
N LYS A 182 -0.44 -16.45 9.69
CA LYS A 182 -0.95 -15.11 10.00
C LYS A 182 -0.71 -14.12 8.87
N ALA A 183 -1.76 -13.39 8.53
CA ALA A 183 -1.79 -12.25 7.63
C ALA A 183 -2.11 -10.96 8.41
N ILE A 184 -1.73 -9.82 7.85
CA ILE A 184 -2.01 -8.49 8.43
C ILE A 184 -2.78 -7.66 7.42
N PHE A 185 -3.92 -7.12 7.87
CA PHE A 185 -4.81 -6.30 7.07
C PHE A 185 -4.83 -4.86 7.56
N VAL A 186 -4.77 -3.89 6.65
CA VAL A 186 -4.76 -2.47 7.03
C VAL A 186 -5.71 -1.69 6.13
N ASN A 187 -6.60 -0.89 6.73
CA ASN A 187 -7.46 0.01 5.99
C ASN A 187 -6.65 1.12 5.32
N GLU A 188 -7.01 1.49 4.10
CA GLU A 188 -6.28 2.43 3.25
C GLU A 188 -6.17 3.82 3.89
N ASP A 189 -7.20 4.28 4.62
CA ASP A 189 -7.17 5.55 5.33
C ASP A 189 -6.22 5.52 6.54
N ASP A 190 -6.06 4.35 7.18
CA ASP A 190 -5.06 4.15 8.24
C ASP A 190 -3.65 4.08 7.66
N VAL A 191 -3.46 3.42 6.50
CA VAL A 191 -2.19 3.47 5.77
C VAL A 191 -1.83 4.92 5.44
N GLY A 192 -2.80 5.72 4.97
CA GLY A 192 -2.63 7.15 4.76
C GLY A 192 -2.18 7.86 6.03
N THR A 193 -2.88 7.63 7.15
CA THR A 193 -2.59 8.25 8.43
C THR A 193 -1.18 7.92 8.93
N TYR A 194 -0.81 6.64 9.00
CA TYR A 194 0.52 6.22 9.44
C TYR A 194 1.64 6.71 8.52
N THR A 195 1.41 6.72 7.21
CA THR A 195 2.35 7.28 6.23
C THR A 195 2.65 8.74 6.53
N ILE A 196 1.61 9.55 6.77
CA ILE A 196 1.76 10.98 7.06
C ILE A 196 2.39 11.22 8.43
N ARG A 197 2.07 10.39 9.45
CA ARG A 197 2.76 10.47 10.76
C ARG A 197 4.28 10.28 10.65
N ALA A 198 4.73 9.51 9.68
CA ALA A 198 6.14 9.21 9.48
C ALA A 198 6.95 10.27 8.73
N VAL A 199 6.32 11.23 8.05
CA VAL A 199 7.05 12.15 7.14
C VAL A 199 8.03 13.07 7.87
N ASP A 200 7.66 13.55 9.05
CA ASP A 200 8.45 14.46 9.88
C ASP A 200 9.14 13.74 11.06
N ASP A 201 8.92 12.43 11.23
CA ASP A 201 9.48 11.68 12.36
C ASP A 201 10.95 11.29 12.07
N PRO A 202 11.92 11.69 12.93
CA PRO A 202 13.31 11.26 12.77
C PRO A 202 13.50 9.76 12.98
N ARG A 203 12.61 9.08 13.72
CA ARG A 203 12.68 7.64 13.99
C ARG A 203 12.43 6.80 12.74
N THR A 204 11.85 7.37 11.68
CA THR A 204 11.56 6.69 10.41
C THR A 204 12.51 7.08 9.28
N LEU A 205 13.50 7.95 9.57
CA LEU A 205 14.50 8.39 8.59
C LEU A 205 15.40 7.22 8.18
N ASN A 206 15.46 6.96 6.87
CA ASN A 206 16.22 5.87 6.25
C ASN A 206 15.84 4.50 6.84
N LYS A 207 14.54 4.29 7.03
CA LYS A 207 13.99 3.04 7.57
C LYS A 207 12.83 2.49 6.74
N ILE A 208 12.55 1.21 6.96
CA ILE A 208 11.27 0.61 6.61
C ILE A 208 10.28 0.88 7.75
N LEU A 209 9.11 1.40 7.44
CA LEU A 209 7.98 1.52 8.37
C LEU A 209 6.99 0.38 8.09
N TYR A 210 6.91 -0.58 8.99
CA TYR A 210 5.92 -1.66 8.93
C TYR A 210 4.63 -1.24 9.63
N LEU A 211 3.48 -1.63 9.08
CA LEU A 211 2.18 -1.45 9.72
C LEU A 211 1.67 -2.83 10.15
N ARG A 212 1.88 -3.18 11.41
CA ARG A 212 1.46 -4.45 12.03
C ARG A 212 0.46 -4.24 13.17
N PRO A 213 -0.70 -3.58 12.93
CA PRO A 213 -1.69 -3.33 13.97
C PRO A 213 -2.17 -4.65 14.61
N PRO A 214 -2.00 -4.85 15.93
CA PRO A 214 -2.21 -6.15 16.57
C PRO A 214 -3.62 -6.72 16.38
N ALA A 215 -4.65 -5.87 16.40
CA ALA A 215 -6.04 -6.30 16.22
C ALA A 215 -6.41 -6.68 14.78
N ASN A 216 -5.47 -6.62 13.82
CA ASN A 216 -5.69 -6.97 12.43
C ASN A 216 -4.83 -8.14 11.95
N ILE A 217 -4.25 -8.88 12.90
CA ILE A 217 -3.45 -10.07 12.62
C ILE A 217 -4.37 -11.29 12.69
N TYR A 218 -4.68 -11.87 11.54
CA TYR A 218 -5.58 -13.03 11.42
C TYR A 218 -4.96 -14.09 10.54
N THR A 219 -5.20 -15.35 10.88
CA THR A 219 -5.08 -16.45 9.92
C THR A 219 -6.25 -16.48 8.95
N HIS A 220 -6.13 -17.19 7.83
CA HIS A 220 -7.26 -17.33 6.89
C HIS A 220 -8.44 -18.04 7.56
N ASN A 221 -8.16 -19.07 8.38
CA ASN A 221 -9.16 -19.77 9.17
C ASN A 221 -9.88 -18.87 10.16
N GLU A 222 -9.15 -18.01 10.88
CA GLU A 222 -9.76 -17.06 11.83
C GLU A 222 -10.62 -16.03 11.10
N LEU A 223 -10.16 -15.50 9.96
CA LEU A 223 -10.91 -14.55 9.14
C LEU A 223 -12.23 -15.14 8.64
N VAL A 224 -12.19 -16.36 8.10
CA VAL A 224 -13.41 -17.06 7.66
C VAL A 224 -14.35 -17.32 8.83
N SER A 225 -13.83 -17.82 9.96
CA SER A 225 -14.65 -18.08 11.16
C SER A 225 -15.31 -16.80 11.68
N LEU A 226 -14.61 -15.68 11.64
CA LEU A 226 -15.14 -14.36 12.02
C LEU A 226 -16.30 -13.94 11.10
N TRP A 227 -16.16 -14.13 9.79
CA TRP A 227 -17.21 -13.84 8.82
C TRP A 227 -18.44 -14.76 8.97
N GLU A 228 -18.22 -16.06 9.18
CA GLU A 228 -19.30 -17.02 9.44
C GLU A 228 -20.07 -16.66 10.72
N LYS A 229 -19.37 -16.26 11.78
CA LYS A 229 -19.99 -15.78 13.03
C LYS A 229 -20.84 -14.53 12.80
N LYS A 230 -20.36 -13.57 12.01
CA LYS A 230 -21.07 -12.32 11.72
C LYS A 230 -22.31 -12.53 10.84
N THR A 231 -22.25 -13.45 9.89
CA THR A 231 -23.34 -13.70 8.92
C THR A 231 -24.30 -14.81 9.34
N GLY A 232 -23.92 -15.66 10.29
CA GLY A 232 -24.67 -16.86 10.68
C GLY A 232 -24.67 -17.97 9.62
N LYS A 233 -23.80 -17.88 8.60
CA LYS A 233 -23.70 -18.86 7.50
C LYS A 233 -22.36 -19.57 7.56
N THR A 234 -22.37 -20.90 7.49
CA THR A 234 -21.16 -21.71 7.35
C THR A 234 -20.77 -21.82 5.88
N LEU A 235 -19.48 -21.66 5.59
CA LEU A 235 -18.89 -21.80 4.27
C LEU A 235 -18.15 -23.12 4.16
N GLU A 236 -18.28 -23.79 3.01
CA GLU A 236 -17.44 -24.95 2.70
C GLU A 236 -15.98 -24.48 2.54
N ARG A 237 -15.07 -25.04 3.34
CA ARG A 237 -13.64 -24.71 3.28
C ARG A 237 -12.90 -25.72 2.42
N ILE A 238 -12.31 -25.24 1.33
CA ILE A 238 -11.51 -26.03 0.40
C ILE A 238 -10.04 -25.66 0.64
N TYR A 239 -9.28 -26.58 1.22
CA TYR A 239 -7.86 -26.38 1.46
C TYR A 239 -7.07 -26.80 0.22
N LEU A 240 -6.18 -25.93 -0.24
CA LEU A 240 -5.26 -26.22 -1.33
C LEU A 240 -3.86 -26.45 -0.77
N THR A 241 -3.21 -27.49 -1.26
CA THR A 241 -1.76 -27.65 -1.09
C THR A 241 -1.01 -26.50 -1.76
N ILE A 242 0.24 -26.26 -1.34
CA ILE A 242 1.07 -25.21 -1.91
C ILE A 242 1.32 -25.45 -3.41
N GLU A 243 1.48 -26.71 -3.81
CA GLU A 243 1.66 -27.12 -5.21
C GLU A 243 0.42 -26.81 -6.06
N GLU A 244 -0.79 -27.06 -5.53
CA GLU A 244 -2.05 -26.71 -6.21
C GLU A 244 -2.24 -25.20 -6.35
N VAL A 245 -1.82 -24.42 -5.34
CA VAL A 245 -1.85 -22.95 -5.42
C VAL A 245 -0.90 -22.45 -6.51
N GLU A 246 0.34 -22.94 -6.54
CA GLU A 246 1.34 -22.56 -7.55
C GLU A 246 0.82 -22.86 -8.97
N LYS A 247 0.30 -24.07 -9.18
CA LYS A 247 -0.30 -24.45 -10.47
C LYS A 247 -1.46 -23.52 -10.86
N LYS A 248 -2.36 -23.19 -9.91
CA LYS A 248 -3.46 -22.27 -10.19
C LYS A 248 -2.97 -20.86 -10.54
N ILE A 249 -1.89 -20.38 -9.94
CA ILE A 249 -1.29 -19.08 -10.28
C ILE A 249 -0.82 -19.10 -11.74
N GLU A 250 -0.12 -20.15 -12.16
CA GLU A 250 0.37 -20.30 -13.54
C GLU A 250 -0.77 -20.36 -14.57
N GLU A 251 -1.86 -21.05 -14.24
CA GLU A 251 -3.01 -21.24 -15.14
C GLU A 251 -3.97 -20.04 -15.18
N SER A 252 -3.90 -19.13 -14.20
CA SER A 252 -4.83 -18.00 -14.07
C SER A 252 -4.45 -16.82 -14.97
N PRO A 253 -5.43 -16.10 -15.54
CA PRO A 253 -5.16 -14.90 -16.33
C PRO A 253 -4.77 -13.72 -15.44
N PHE A 254 -4.13 -12.71 -16.04
CA PHE A 254 -4.00 -11.40 -15.42
C PHE A 254 -5.38 -10.72 -15.30
N PRO A 255 -5.71 -10.07 -14.17
CA PRO A 255 -4.88 -9.82 -12.98
C PRO A 255 -5.02 -10.87 -11.85
N VAL A 256 -5.82 -11.93 -12.04
CA VAL A 256 -6.10 -12.95 -11.00
C VAL A 256 -4.82 -13.63 -10.53
N ASN A 257 -3.92 -13.99 -11.46
CA ASN A 257 -2.63 -14.61 -11.12
C ASN A 257 -1.76 -13.75 -10.20
N ILE A 258 -1.73 -12.43 -10.39
CA ILE A 258 -1.00 -11.49 -9.50
C ILE A 258 -1.62 -11.50 -8.11
N MET A 259 -2.95 -11.44 -8.01
CA MET A 259 -3.64 -11.46 -6.70
C MET A 259 -3.40 -12.79 -5.98
N MET A 260 -3.50 -13.92 -6.69
CA MET A 260 -3.22 -15.24 -6.12
C MET A 260 -1.76 -15.40 -5.71
N GLY A 261 -0.80 -14.86 -6.47
CA GLY A 261 0.61 -14.88 -6.11
C GLY A 261 0.93 -14.02 -4.88
N ILE A 262 0.25 -12.88 -4.71
CA ILE A 262 0.34 -12.08 -3.48
C ILE A 262 -0.26 -12.86 -2.30
N ASN A 263 -1.44 -13.48 -2.48
CA ASN A 263 -2.03 -14.35 -1.46
C ASN A 263 -1.13 -15.52 -1.07
N TYR A 264 -0.40 -16.10 -2.03
CA TYR A 264 0.60 -17.13 -1.74
C TYR A 264 1.69 -16.60 -0.79
N SER A 265 2.28 -15.45 -1.10
CA SER A 265 3.30 -14.83 -0.24
C SER A 265 2.74 -14.53 1.17
N VAL A 266 1.49 -14.06 1.25
CA VAL A 266 0.82 -13.74 2.53
C VAL A 266 0.46 -15.00 3.34
N PHE A 267 -0.30 -15.93 2.75
CA PHE A 267 -0.93 -17.04 3.48
C PHE A 267 -0.15 -18.36 3.40
N ALA A 268 0.66 -18.59 2.35
CA ALA A 268 1.50 -19.79 2.28
C ALA A 268 2.88 -19.57 2.90
N LYS A 269 3.49 -18.38 2.70
CA LYS A 269 4.84 -18.08 3.21
C LYS A 269 4.84 -17.26 4.49
N GLY A 270 3.75 -16.55 4.78
CA GLY A 270 3.65 -15.74 5.99
C GLY A 270 4.47 -14.47 5.94
N ASP A 271 4.73 -13.91 4.75
CA ASP A 271 5.67 -12.79 4.58
C ASP A 271 5.25 -11.48 5.26
N THR A 272 4.05 -11.44 5.84
CA THR A 272 3.62 -10.32 6.70
C THR A 272 4.09 -10.47 8.15
N THR A 273 4.42 -11.69 8.61
CA THR A 273 4.65 -12.04 10.03
C THR A 273 5.81 -13.01 10.30
N ASN A 274 6.42 -13.64 9.28
CA ASN A 274 7.46 -14.66 9.43
C ASN A 274 8.86 -14.12 9.79
N PHE A 275 8.93 -12.86 10.22
CA PHE A 275 10.17 -12.21 10.63
C PHE A 275 9.96 -11.18 11.73
N ASP A 276 10.98 -11.02 12.57
CA ASP A 276 11.07 -9.93 13.54
C ASP A 276 11.54 -8.63 12.89
N ILE A 277 11.02 -7.52 13.39
CA ILE A 277 11.42 -6.17 12.96
C ILE A 277 12.74 -5.84 13.66
N ASP A 278 13.79 -5.61 12.87
CA ASP A 278 15.06 -5.10 13.39
C ASP A 278 14.96 -3.57 13.59
N PRO A 279 15.00 -3.07 14.84
CA PRO A 279 14.88 -1.65 15.13
C PRO A 279 16.02 -0.80 14.56
N ALA A 280 17.16 -1.42 14.18
CA ALA A 280 18.26 -0.71 13.53
C ALA A 280 17.87 -0.20 12.14
N VAL A 281 17.11 -0.97 11.37
CA VAL A 281 16.77 -0.68 9.97
C VAL A 281 15.29 -0.42 9.72
N ALA A 282 14.44 -0.68 10.72
CA ALA A 282 12.99 -0.55 10.59
C ALA A 282 12.30 -0.07 11.87
N ALA A 283 11.02 0.28 11.76
CA ALA A 283 10.15 0.60 12.86
C ALA A 283 8.71 0.09 12.61
N GLU A 284 7.94 -0.10 13.67
CA GLU A 284 6.54 -0.52 13.62
C GLU A 284 5.61 0.67 13.94
N ALA A 285 4.64 0.93 13.06
CA ALA A 285 3.82 2.13 13.10
C ALA A 285 2.87 2.20 14.30
N SER A 286 2.25 1.09 14.70
CA SER A 286 1.32 1.06 15.84
C SER A 286 2.03 1.23 17.19
N GLU A 287 3.30 0.81 17.29
CA GLU A 287 4.17 1.11 18.43
C GLU A 287 4.66 2.56 18.43
N LEU A 288 5.03 3.11 17.26
CA LEU A 288 5.50 4.49 17.15
C LEU A 288 4.40 5.52 17.38
N TYR A 289 3.15 5.19 17.02
CA TYR A 289 1.99 6.08 17.03
C TYR A 289 0.77 5.41 17.68
N PRO A 290 0.84 5.07 18.98
CA PRO A 290 -0.24 4.35 19.67
C PRO A 290 -1.52 5.19 19.84
N ASP A 291 -1.46 6.50 19.56
CA ASP A 291 -2.61 7.39 19.55
C ASP A 291 -3.48 7.26 18.29
N VAL A 292 -2.96 6.64 17.23
CA VAL A 292 -3.74 6.39 16.00
C VAL A 292 -4.74 5.27 16.26
N LYS A 293 -6.03 5.62 16.23
CA LYS A 293 -7.13 4.65 16.28
C LYS A 293 -7.36 4.09 14.88
N TYR A 294 -6.72 2.97 14.60
CA TYR A 294 -6.89 2.26 13.33
C TYR A 294 -8.19 1.45 13.31
N THR A 295 -8.72 1.21 12.12
CA THR A 295 -9.89 0.37 11.86
C THR A 295 -9.50 -1.10 12.03
N SER A 296 -10.18 -1.78 12.94
CA SER A 296 -9.98 -3.22 13.13
C SER A 296 -10.57 -4.05 11.97
N VAL A 297 -10.08 -5.29 11.78
CA VAL A 297 -10.70 -6.23 10.84
C VAL A 297 -12.17 -6.49 11.19
N GLU A 298 -12.50 -6.58 12.48
CA GLU A 298 -13.88 -6.78 12.91
C GLU A 298 -14.78 -5.61 12.53
N GLU A 299 -14.36 -4.37 12.81
CA GLU A 299 -15.09 -3.15 12.46
C GLU A 299 -15.24 -3.00 10.94
N TYR A 300 -14.20 -3.35 10.17
CA TYR A 300 -14.27 -3.32 8.72
C TYR A 300 -15.32 -4.30 8.19
N LEU A 301 -15.30 -5.55 8.67
CA LEU A 301 -16.26 -6.56 8.24
C LEU A 301 -17.70 -6.20 8.64
N ASP A 302 -17.91 -5.52 9.77
CA ASP A 302 -19.26 -5.04 10.16
C ASP A 302 -19.85 -4.06 9.14
N GLN A 303 -19.01 -3.25 8.47
CA GLN A 303 -19.46 -2.31 7.43
C GLN A 303 -19.94 -3.03 6.17
N LEU A 304 -19.57 -4.29 5.96
CA LEU A 304 -19.99 -5.10 4.81
C LEU A 304 -21.34 -5.81 5.02
N LEU A 305 -21.88 -5.78 6.23
CA LEU A 305 -23.15 -6.43 6.57
C LEU A 305 -24.38 -5.55 6.30
N ILE A 306 -24.16 -4.34 5.78
CA ILE A 306 -25.18 -3.31 5.53
C ILE A 306 -25.94 -3.60 4.22
#